data_AF-A0A2U1N3K5-F1
#
_entry.id   AF-A0A2U1N3K5-F1
#
_cell.length_a   1.000
_cell.length_b   1.000
_cell.length_c   1.000
_cell.angle_alpha   90.00
_cell.angle_beta   90.00
_cell.angle_gamma   90.00
#
_symmetry.space_group_name_H-M   'P 1'
#
loop_
_entity.id
_entity.type
_entity.pdbx_description
1 polymer ?
#
loop_
_entity_poly.entity_id
_entity_poly.type
_entity_poly.pdbx_seq_one_letter_code
_entity_poly.pdbx_strand_id
1 'polypeptide(L)'
;MYPTSSKNLTVHMHNFTCVLMMLIFVLAKTSANDFSKSREAKALLATNWWGDRNASSDHCTWPHISCSEEGSVISIYFYGNDNEDLGDLRSFDFASFPNLEGLSINNCKLEGSIPEQIGLLSNLTYLSLSNNYLTGIVPDSFSNLICLENLNLFNNFLTGNLTVSFANLTHLENLDLSNNNFTGILPSSFGSMVNLTNLDLSGNQLKGSIPPALITNLHKLDTLDLSNNNLDGPIPSQLARLRNLAIVDFSQNQLRGSIPSYLDSMANLTNLTYLSFRGNLLTGKLPVSLTNLTQLENLDLSRNNFMGFIPPALGSMANLNVLDLSDNNLDGPIPSSFGNLSQLQFLNLAMNSISGPIPQDIAYLTNFNLGHLDLHHNRLVGAIHPEFWKLSSVSFLDLSSNKLSGNMSFSDPCSLLYLNLSRNRMGGVITSVCGCRNLESLDISGNYFVGEALNHCDFPYLLLLNQSQNHLTGEMIWSSNNLRSAKSACNEHKRRKQHLPRLTVFLPIIVGLCFLVVAYCFYSRKKATTKKLQPEITKHGDVFGVVALETIGGKHPGELLSYLNSSASQGTMLENILDKRLSYPTDRLIEKEILRVCHVALACILTDPKARPTMRDVSQELSR
;
A
#
# COMPACT_ATOMS: atom_id res chain seq x y z
N MET A 1 17.69 47.07 96.36
CA MET A 1 18.25 46.64 95.06
C MET A 1 18.12 45.12 94.96
N TYR A 2 17.07 44.64 94.29
CA TYR A 2 16.91 43.23 93.92
C TYR A 2 17.22 43.11 92.43
N PRO A 3 18.04 42.15 91.98
CA PRO A 3 18.37 42.06 90.57
C PRO A 3 17.29 41.31 89.80
N THR A 4 16.75 41.98 88.79
CA THR A 4 15.97 41.40 87.70
C THR A 4 16.89 40.66 86.73
N SER A 5 16.95 39.32 86.78
CA SER A 5 17.67 38.54 85.76
C SER A 5 17.01 37.21 85.32
N SER A 6 15.84 36.82 85.85
CA SER A 6 15.29 35.48 85.53
C SER A 6 14.45 35.37 84.26
N LYS A 7 14.00 36.48 83.64
CA LYS A 7 13.12 36.42 82.46
C LYS A 7 13.86 36.21 81.12
N ASN A 8 15.12 36.61 81.00
CA ASN A 8 15.91 36.38 79.78
C ASN A 8 16.43 34.94 79.66
N LEU A 9 16.65 34.24 80.79
CA LEU A 9 17.15 32.87 80.76
C LEU A 9 16.10 31.89 80.22
N THR A 10 14.82 32.08 80.54
CA THR A 10 13.73 31.21 80.10
C THR A 10 13.43 31.36 78.60
N VAL A 11 13.52 32.57 78.06
CA VAL A 11 13.37 32.83 76.62
C VAL A 11 14.55 32.26 75.84
N HIS A 12 15.77 32.38 76.36
CA HIS A 12 16.95 31.76 75.75
C HIS A 12 16.90 30.23 75.81
N MET A 13 16.45 29.63 76.91
CA MET A 13 16.26 28.17 76.98
C MET A 13 15.17 27.68 76.03
N HIS A 14 14.06 28.41 75.88
CA HIS A 14 12.98 28.03 74.95
C HIS A 14 13.43 28.10 73.49
N ASN A 15 14.12 29.18 73.11
CA ASN A 15 14.72 29.30 71.78
C ASN A 15 15.80 28.24 71.54
N PHE A 16 16.61 27.90 72.55
CA PHE A 16 17.60 26.84 72.46
C PHE A 16 16.94 25.46 72.29
N THR A 17 15.85 25.17 73.01
CA THR A 17 15.10 23.92 72.82
C THR A 17 14.42 23.84 71.46
N CYS A 18 13.89 24.95 70.92
CA CYS A 18 13.30 24.97 69.58
C CYS A 18 14.35 24.77 68.49
N VAL A 19 15.50 25.43 68.60
CA VAL A 19 16.63 25.25 67.68
C VAL A 19 17.20 23.83 67.77
N LEU A 20 17.32 23.28 68.97
CA LEU A 20 17.77 21.90 69.19
C LEU A 20 16.78 20.88 68.62
N MET A 21 15.47 21.09 68.82
CA MET A 21 14.43 20.26 68.22
C MET A 21 14.44 20.33 66.69
N MET A 22 14.61 21.52 66.10
CA MET A 22 14.78 21.66 64.65
C MET A 22 16.05 20.97 64.15
N LEU A 23 17.18 21.11 64.84
CA LEU A 23 18.43 20.42 64.50
C LEU A 23 18.30 18.91 64.61
N ILE A 24 17.65 18.39 65.66
CA ILE A 24 17.36 16.95 65.82
C ILE A 24 16.45 16.48 64.69
N PHE A 25 15.42 17.26 64.32
CA PHE A 25 14.50 16.91 63.25
C PHE A 25 15.20 16.90 61.87
N VAL A 26 16.07 17.88 61.62
CA VAL A 26 16.89 17.95 60.41
C VAL A 26 17.87 16.77 60.36
N LEU A 27 18.58 16.48 61.46
CA LEU A 27 19.53 15.36 61.55
C LEU A 27 18.84 13.99 61.46
N ALA A 28 17.63 13.85 62.01
CA ALA A 28 16.83 12.64 61.89
C ALA A 28 16.32 12.45 60.47
N LYS A 29 15.92 13.53 59.79
CA LYS A 29 15.49 13.50 58.39
C LYS A 29 16.67 13.18 57.45
N THR A 30 17.86 13.74 57.70
CA THR A 30 19.06 13.39 56.92
C THR A 30 19.51 11.95 57.15
N SER A 31 19.48 11.45 58.41
CA SER A 31 19.85 10.05 58.68
C SER A 31 18.83 9.04 58.16
N ALA A 32 17.53 9.37 58.20
CA ALA A 32 16.48 8.55 57.59
C ALA A 32 16.62 8.50 56.06
N ASN A 33 16.96 9.63 55.43
CA ASN A 33 17.23 9.68 53.99
C ASN A 33 18.48 8.86 53.60
N ASP A 34 19.57 8.95 54.37
CA ASP A 34 20.77 8.12 54.14
C ASP A 34 20.49 6.63 54.35
N PHE A 35 19.62 6.27 55.30
CA PHE A 35 19.18 4.89 55.51
C PHE A 35 18.31 4.37 54.36
N SER A 36 17.37 5.19 53.85
CA SER A 36 16.54 4.85 52.69
C SER A 36 17.40 4.63 51.44
N LYS A 37 18.33 5.55 51.17
CA LYS A 37 19.33 5.42 50.10
C LYS A 37 20.13 4.13 50.19
N SER A 38 20.65 3.82 51.38
CA SER A 38 21.42 2.60 51.57
C SER A 38 20.58 1.34 51.36
N ARG A 39 19.28 1.39 51.64
CA ARG A 39 18.35 0.27 51.43
C ARG A 39 18.03 0.07 49.96
N GLU A 40 17.69 1.14 49.24
CA GLU A 40 17.44 1.13 47.79
C GLU A 40 18.65 0.59 47.03
N ALA A 41 19.85 1.11 47.31
CA ALA A 41 21.09 0.66 46.65
C ALA A 41 21.35 -0.84 46.86
N LYS A 42 21.13 -1.35 48.08
CA LYS A 42 21.26 -2.80 48.36
C LYS A 42 20.23 -3.63 47.63
N ALA A 43 18.98 -3.16 47.56
CA ALA A 43 17.91 -3.84 46.83
C ALA A 43 18.21 -3.89 45.32
N LEU A 44 18.68 -2.79 44.73
CA LEU A 44 19.11 -2.73 43.32
C LEU A 44 20.30 -3.65 43.03
N LEU A 45 21.30 -3.70 43.92
CA LEU A 45 22.43 -4.63 43.77
C LEU A 45 21.99 -6.10 43.82
N ALA A 46 20.98 -6.42 44.63
CA ALA A 46 20.50 -7.79 44.79
C ALA A 46 19.80 -8.35 43.55
N THR A 47 19.30 -7.50 42.64
CA THR A 47 18.65 -7.95 41.41
C THR A 47 19.63 -8.45 40.35
N ASN A 48 20.89 -8.00 40.41
CA ASN A 48 21.90 -8.19 39.36
C ASN A 48 21.53 -7.62 37.97
N TRP A 49 20.48 -6.79 37.85
CA TRP A 49 20.01 -6.27 36.56
C TRP A 49 21.06 -5.43 35.81
N TRP A 50 21.85 -4.64 36.54
CA TRP A 50 22.88 -3.78 35.94
C TRP A 50 24.25 -4.46 35.77
N GLY A 51 24.41 -5.72 36.20
CA GLY A 51 25.67 -6.46 36.11
C GLY A 51 26.90 -5.66 36.56
N ASP A 52 27.94 -5.61 35.71
CA ASP A 52 29.18 -4.86 35.95
C ASP A 52 29.06 -3.34 35.65
N ARG A 53 27.89 -2.85 35.22
CA ARG A 53 27.68 -1.42 34.88
C ARG A 53 27.61 -0.51 36.11
N ASN A 54 27.71 -1.08 37.31
CA ASN A 54 27.68 -0.39 38.60
C ASN A 54 29.04 0.23 38.96
N ALA A 55 29.56 1.12 38.12
CA ALA A 55 30.87 1.73 38.31
C ALA A 55 30.93 2.73 39.49
N SER A 56 29.76 3.13 40.01
CA SER A 56 29.61 4.14 41.07
C SER A 56 28.90 3.55 42.28
N SER A 57 29.32 3.97 43.48
CA SER A 57 28.62 3.67 44.74
C SER A 57 27.26 4.38 44.86
N ASP A 58 27.00 5.37 44.01
CA ASP A 58 25.75 6.12 43.97
C ASP A 58 24.81 5.55 42.92
N HIS A 59 23.74 4.88 43.35
CA HIS A 59 22.75 4.26 42.48
C HIS A 59 21.99 5.28 41.61
N CYS A 60 21.94 6.55 42.01
CA CYS A 60 21.31 7.60 41.22
C CYS A 60 22.10 7.98 39.96
N THR A 61 23.34 7.48 39.83
CA THR A 61 24.16 7.63 38.63
C THR A 61 24.05 6.43 37.68
N TRP A 62 23.34 5.38 38.08
CA TRP A 62 23.20 4.19 37.26
C TRP A 62 22.28 4.47 36.07
N PRO A 63 22.54 3.84 34.91
CA PRO A 63 21.63 3.92 33.77
C PRO A 63 20.21 3.57 34.18
N HIS A 64 19.20 4.18 33.56
CA HIS A 64 17.78 3.89 33.77
C HIS A 64 17.18 4.29 35.13
N ILE A 65 17.98 4.74 36.10
CA ILE A 65 17.50 5.17 37.41
C ILE A 65 17.42 6.69 37.48
N SER A 66 16.30 7.21 37.95
CA SER A 66 16.18 8.61 38.36
C SER A 66 15.84 8.71 39.84
N CYS A 67 16.46 9.68 40.51
CA CYS A 67 16.24 9.94 41.92
C CYS A 67 15.71 11.37 42.16
N SER A 68 15.06 11.56 43.31
CA SER A 68 14.71 12.90 43.82
C SER A 68 15.95 13.71 44.22
N GLU A 69 15.78 14.98 44.58
CA GLU A 69 16.87 15.81 45.12
C GLU A 69 17.45 15.24 46.41
N GLU A 70 16.63 14.56 47.21
CA GLU A 70 17.06 13.83 48.40
C GLU A 70 17.76 12.51 48.07
N GLY A 71 17.78 12.10 46.81
CA GLY A 71 18.43 10.92 46.24
C GLY A 71 17.72 9.58 46.51
N SER A 72 16.40 9.61 46.72
CA SER A 72 15.56 8.39 46.71
C SER A 72 15.12 8.08 45.28
N VAL A 73 15.08 6.80 44.91
CA VAL A 73 14.66 6.37 43.56
C VAL A 73 13.17 6.70 43.33
N ILE A 74 12.91 7.48 42.29
CA ILE A 74 11.56 7.88 41.87
C ILE A 74 11.15 7.23 40.54
N SER A 75 12.10 6.86 39.68
CA SER A 75 11.79 6.05 38.50
C SER A 75 12.89 5.10 38.08
N ILE A 76 12.48 3.97 37.51
CA ILE A 76 13.36 2.95 36.91
C ILE A 76 12.81 2.62 35.52
N TYR A 77 13.47 3.09 34.45
CA TYR A 77 13.03 2.96 33.06
C TYR A 77 14.07 2.29 32.16
N PHE A 78 13.92 0.99 31.94
CA PHE A 78 14.65 0.26 30.93
C PHE A 78 14.07 0.54 29.54
N TYR A 79 14.91 1.04 28.64
CA TYR A 79 14.51 1.33 27.27
C TYR A 79 14.80 0.08 26.44
N GLY A 80 13.78 -0.49 25.79
CA GLY A 80 13.79 -1.81 25.15
C GLY A 80 14.79 -2.10 24.03
N ASN A 81 15.88 -1.34 23.91
CA ASN A 81 17.02 -1.63 23.03
C ASN A 81 18.12 -2.44 23.72
N ASP A 82 18.07 -2.61 25.04
CA ASP A 82 19.17 -3.22 25.79
C ASP A 82 19.19 -4.76 25.70
N ASN A 83 18.11 -5.39 25.21
CA ASN A 83 17.98 -6.86 25.03
C ASN A 83 18.39 -7.66 26.28
N GLU A 84 18.29 -7.02 27.44
CA GLU A 84 18.71 -7.56 28.72
C GLU A 84 17.78 -8.69 29.12
N ASP A 85 18.35 -9.73 29.71
CA ASP A 85 17.61 -10.80 30.34
C ASP A 85 17.61 -10.52 31.84
N LEU A 86 16.53 -9.89 32.32
CA LEU A 86 16.41 -9.49 33.73
C LEU A 86 15.84 -10.62 34.60
N GLY A 87 15.54 -11.77 34.01
CA GLY A 87 15.00 -12.94 34.71
C GLY A 87 13.64 -12.67 35.35
N ASP A 88 13.52 -12.97 36.64
CA ASP A 88 12.24 -12.95 37.35
C ASP A 88 12.03 -11.66 38.16
N LEU A 89 10.86 -11.05 38.02
CA LEU A 89 10.47 -9.83 38.74
C LEU A 89 10.41 -10.02 40.26
N ARG A 90 10.29 -11.26 40.76
CA ARG A 90 10.35 -11.61 42.19
C ARG A 90 11.71 -11.33 42.83
N SER A 91 12.76 -11.15 42.03
CA SER A 91 14.08 -10.71 42.52
C SER A 91 14.08 -9.25 43.01
N PHE A 92 13.11 -8.44 42.57
CA PHE A 92 12.99 -7.04 42.93
C PHE A 92 12.25 -6.87 44.27
N ASP A 93 12.92 -6.29 45.27
CA ASP A 93 12.30 -5.97 46.56
C ASP A 93 11.52 -4.65 46.50
N PHE A 94 10.27 -4.72 46.06
CA PHE A 94 9.34 -3.59 45.98
C PHE A 94 9.22 -2.79 47.28
N ALA A 95 9.37 -3.43 48.45
CA ALA A 95 9.24 -2.77 49.75
C ALA A 95 10.39 -1.79 50.04
N SER A 96 11.47 -1.85 49.27
CA SER A 96 12.62 -0.95 49.39
C SER A 96 12.47 0.35 48.59
N PHE A 97 11.43 0.51 47.78
CA PHE A 97 11.21 1.68 46.91
C PHE A 97 9.86 2.38 47.17
N PRO A 98 9.62 2.90 48.39
CA PRO A 98 8.32 3.47 48.76
C PRO A 98 7.97 4.77 48.02
N ASN A 99 8.96 5.45 47.44
CA ASN A 99 8.78 6.71 46.69
C ASN A 99 8.76 6.51 45.18
N LEU A 100 8.70 5.26 44.69
CA LEU A 100 8.72 4.99 43.26
C LEU A 100 7.41 5.48 42.62
N GLU A 101 7.55 6.36 41.64
CA GLU A 101 6.46 6.95 40.87
C GLU A 101 6.36 6.31 39.48
N GLY A 102 7.49 5.89 38.89
CA GLY A 102 7.53 5.28 37.57
C GLY A 102 8.33 3.98 37.53
N LEU A 103 7.73 2.92 36.99
CA LEU A 103 8.42 1.65 36.71
C LEU A 103 8.15 1.22 35.27
N SER A 104 9.21 1.14 34.46
CA SER A 104 9.15 0.67 33.08
C SER A 104 10.25 -0.36 32.83
N ILE A 105 9.86 -1.60 32.57
CA ILE A 105 10.79 -2.69 32.28
C ILE A 105 10.31 -3.38 31.01
N ASN A 106 10.45 -2.70 29.88
CA ASN A 106 9.90 -3.12 28.60
C ASN A 106 10.93 -3.89 27.77
N ASN A 107 10.52 -4.97 27.10
CA ASN A 107 11.39 -5.77 26.24
C ASN A 107 12.68 -6.25 26.93
N CYS A 108 12.55 -6.77 28.15
CA CYS A 108 13.65 -7.18 29.02
C CYS A 108 13.62 -8.68 29.37
N LYS A 109 12.88 -9.46 28.57
CA LYS A 109 12.70 -10.91 28.73
C LYS A 109 12.26 -11.33 30.14
N LEU A 110 11.57 -10.46 30.88
CA LEU A 110 11.10 -10.80 32.22
C LEU A 110 10.20 -12.03 32.19
N GLU A 111 10.48 -12.99 33.04
CA GLU A 111 9.72 -14.24 33.16
C GLU A 111 9.05 -14.37 34.54
N GLY A 112 8.28 -15.45 34.72
CA GLY A 112 7.57 -15.72 35.96
C GLY A 112 6.26 -14.92 36.08
N SER A 113 5.72 -14.84 37.30
CA SER A 113 4.48 -14.14 37.59
C SER A 113 4.72 -12.78 38.21
N ILE A 114 3.80 -11.83 38.00
CA ILE A 114 3.85 -10.55 38.70
C ILE A 114 3.59 -10.78 40.22
N PRO A 115 4.52 -10.39 41.11
CA PRO A 115 4.38 -10.63 42.54
C PRO A 115 3.37 -9.69 43.22
N GLU A 116 2.65 -10.18 44.23
CA GLU A 116 1.70 -9.39 45.05
C GLU A 116 2.35 -8.14 45.67
N GLN A 117 3.65 -8.21 45.98
CA GLN A 117 4.44 -7.12 46.57
C GLN A 117 4.44 -5.83 45.74
N ILE A 118 4.14 -5.90 44.45
CA ILE A 118 4.01 -4.70 43.60
C ILE A 118 2.98 -3.71 44.14
N GLY A 119 1.94 -4.19 44.82
CA GLY A 119 0.91 -3.36 45.46
C GLY A 119 1.41 -2.53 46.65
N LEU A 120 2.68 -2.66 47.05
CA LEU A 120 3.33 -1.79 48.04
C LEU A 120 3.76 -0.43 47.46
N LEU A 121 3.83 -0.30 46.13
CA LEU A 121 4.23 0.92 45.44
C LEU A 121 3.07 1.93 45.36
N SER A 122 2.60 2.43 46.50
CA SER A 122 1.40 3.28 46.57
C SER A 122 1.51 4.61 45.81
N ASN A 123 2.72 5.08 45.51
CA ASN A 123 2.97 6.33 44.81
C ASN A 123 3.12 6.15 43.29
N LEU A 124 2.99 4.92 42.78
CA LEU A 124 3.21 4.62 41.37
C LEU A 124 2.12 5.26 40.51
N THR A 125 2.54 6.08 39.54
CA THR A 125 1.68 6.73 38.54
C THR A 125 1.85 6.07 37.17
N TYR A 126 3.02 5.49 36.89
CA TYR A 126 3.33 4.83 35.62
C TYR A 126 3.90 3.42 35.84
N LEU A 127 3.23 2.41 35.30
CA LEU A 127 3.69 1.02 35.29
C LEU A 127 3.64 0.45 33.88
N SER A 128 4.80 0.06 33.35
CA SER A 128 4.89 -0.64 32.07
C SER A 128 5.81 -1.85 32.15
N LEU A 129 5.26 -3.04 31.86
CA LEU A 129 5.98 -4.32 31.81
C LEU A 129 5.78 -4.99 30.44
N SER A 130 5.60 -4.18 29.40
CA SER A 130 5.21 -4.61 28.06
C SER A 130 6.32 -5.39 27.35
N ASN A 131 5.93 -6.25 26.41
CA ASN A 131 6.84 -7.06 25.60
C ASN A 131 7.78 -7.93 26.46
N ASN A 132 7.22 -8.72 27.38
CA ASN A 132 7.99 -9.66 28.20
C ASN A 132 7.39 -11.08 28.13
N TYR A 133 7.90 -11.99 28.95
CA TYR A 133 7.43 -13.37 29.06
C TYR A 133 6.64 -13.60 30.37
N LEU A 134 5.97 -12.57 30.90
CA LEU A 134 5.24 -12.68 32.17
C LEU A 134 4.05 -13.62 32.03
N THR A 135 3.85 -14.47 33.04
CA THR A 135 2.82 -15.52 33.11
C THR A 135 1.98 -15.36 34.38
N GLY A 136 1.01 -16.26 34.59
CA GLY A 136 0.16 -16.23 35.78
C GLY A 136 -0.96 -15.19 35.68
N ILE A 137 -1.52 -14.78 36.82
CA ILE A 137 -2.60 -13.78 36.88
C ILE A 137 -2.05 -12.42 37.29
N VAL A 138 -2.77 -11.34 36.97
CA VAL A 138 -2.48 -10.04 37.61
C VAL A 138 -2.97 -10.08 39.06
N PRO A 139 -2.10 -9.83 40.05
CA PRO A 139 -2.46 -9.96 41.46
C PRO A 139 -3.48 -8.90 41.90
N ASP A 140 -4.35 -9.26 42.85
CA ASP A 140 -5.39 -8.36 43.36
C ASP A 140 -4.81 -7.13 44.07
N SER A 141 -3.55 -7.22 44.53
CA SER A 141 -2.80 -6.10 45.08
C SER A 141 -2.63 -4.91 44.13
N PHE A 142 -2.83 -5.08 42.81
CA PHE A 142 -2.85 -3.96 41.87
C PHE A 142 -3.88 -2.91 42.26
N SER A 143 -4.98 -3.31 42.89
CA SER A 143 -6.01 -2.40 43.38
C SER A 143 -5.53 -1.41 44.46
N ASN A 144 -4.33 -1.61 45.02
CA ASN A 144 -3.68 -0.68 45.95
C ASN A 144 -2.93 0.46 45.25
N LEU A 145 -2.68 0.36 43.94
CA LEU A 145 -1.96 1.36 43.14
C LEU A 145 -2.86 2.54 42.77
N ILE A 146 -3.50 3.16 43.76
CA ILE A 146 -4.60 4.12 43.57
C ILE A 146 -4.20 5.41 42.84
N CYS A 147 -2.90 5.71 42.75
CA CYS A 147 -2.33 6.84 42.02
C CYS A 147 -1.99 6.51 40.55
N LEU A 148 -2.21 5.27 40.10
CA LEU A 148 -1.80 4.82 38.78
C LEU A 148 -2.62 5.52 37.69
N GLU A 149 -1.91 6.15 36.76
CA GLU A 149 -2.45 6.87 35.60
C GLU A 149 -2.23 6.08 34.32
N ASN A 150 -1.13 5.32 34.23
CA ASN A 150 -0.79 4.51 33.08
C ASN A 150 -0.40 3.08 33.49
N LEU A 151 -1.14 2.11 32.98
CA LEU A 151 -0.85 0.69 33.11
C LEU A 151 -0.71 0.06 31.73
N ASN A 152 0.49 -0.43 31.41
CA ASN A 152 0.76 -1.15 30.18
C ASN A 152 1.40 -2.52 30.45
N LEU A 153 0.65 -3.58 30.18
CA LEU A 153 1.07 -4.99 30.25
C LEU A 153 1.04 -5.68 28.88
N PHE A 154 1.01 -4.90 27.80
CA PHE A 154 0.97 -5.37 26.41
C PHE A 154 1.95 -6.51 26.11
N ASN A 155 1.52 -7.47 25.31
CA ASN A 155 2.36 -8.51 24.73
C ASN A 155 3.15 -9.30 25.79
N ASN A 156 2.40 -10.07 26.57
CA ASN A 156 2.87 -11.00 27.60
C ASN A 156 2.04 -12.31 27.52
N PHE A 157 2.23 -13.22 28.48
CA PHE A 157 1.48 -14.48 28.60
C PHE A 157 0.58 -14.48 29.84
N LEU A 158 0.09 -13.31 30.27
CA LEU A 158 -0.77 -13.18 31.44
C LEU A 158 -2.12 -13.85 31.19
N THR A 159 -2.66 -14.47 32.23
CA THR A 159 -3.85 -15.32 32.21
C THR A 159 -4.86 -14.90 33.27
N GLY A 160 -5.97 -15.63 33.38
CA GLY A 160 -7.00 -15.37 34.37
C GLY A 160 -8.03 -14.35 33.90
N ASN A 161 -8.91 -13.94 34.81
CA ASN A 161 -9.97 -12.99 34.49
C ASN A 161 -9.53 -11.56 34.80
N LEU A 162 -10.07 -10.61 34.05
CA LEU A 162 -10.04 -9.21 34.45
C LEU A 162 -10.82 -9.05 35.77
N THR A 163 -10.14 -8.67 36.85
CA THR A 163 -10.75 -8.66 38.18
C THR A 163 -11.54 -7.37 38.40
N VAL A 164 -12.62 -7.44 39.19
CA VAL A 164 -13.44 -6.26 39.51
C VAL A 164 -12.65 -5.19 40.28
N SER A 165 -11.57 -5.59 40.97
CA SER A 165 -10.72 -4.74 41.81
C SER A 165 -9.97 -3.67 41.01
N PHE A 166 -9.75 -3.86 39.70
CA PHE A 166 -9.16 -2.83 38.83
C PHE A 166 -10.01 -1.55 38.78
N ALA A 167 -11.31 -1.66 39.04
CA ALA A 167 -12.22 -0.52 39.13
C ALA A 167 -11.84 0.49 40.24
N ASN A 168 -10.96 0.11 41.17
CA ASN A 168 -10.41 1.00 42.20
C ASN A 168 -9.34 1.96 41.66
N LEU A 169 -8.78 1.70 40.47
CA LEU A 169 -7.76 2.54 39.81
C LEU A 169 -8.43 3.75 39.15
N THR A 170 -9.07 4.60 39.94
CA THR A 170 -9.93 5.69 39.42
C THR A 170 -9.15 6.82 38.73
N HIS A 171 -7.84 6.92 38.94
CA HIS A 171 -6.96 7.88 38.26
C HIS A 171 -6.47 7.39 36.90
N LEU A 172 -6.73 6.13 36.55
CA LEU A 172 -6.20 5.52 35.34
C LEU A 172 -6.73 6.23 34.09
N GLU A 173 -5.80 6.67 33.24
CA GLU A 173 -6.05 7.29 31.95
C GLU A 173 -5.78 6.32 30.81
N ASN A 174 -4.73 5.51 30.93
CA ASN A 174 -4.33 4.51 29.94
C ASN A 174 -4.29 3.11 30.55
N LEU A 175 -5.10 2.21 29.98
CA LEU A 175 -5.06 0.77 30.29
C LEU A 175 -4.82 -0.03 29.02
N ASP A 176 -3.64 -0.63 28.91
CA ASP A 176 -3.27 -1.55 27.83
C ASP A 176 -2.93 -2.92 28.41
N LEU A 177 -3.82 -3.89 28.16
CA LEU A 177 -3.67 -5.30 28.52
C LEU A 177 -3.65 -6.19 27.27
N SER A 178 -3.42 -5.60 26.10
CA SER A 178 -3.59 -6.29 24.83
C SER A 178 -2.52 -7.34 24.56
N ASN A 179 -2.81 -8.27 23.66
CA ASN A 179 -1.94 -9.40 23.30
C ASN A 179 -1.47 -10.19 24.54
N ASN A 180 -2.44 -10.71 25.29
CA ASN A 180 -2.23 -11.59 26.43
C ASN A 180 -3.16 -12.80 26.30
N ASN A 181 -3.31 -13.56 27.39
CA ASN A 181 -4.14 -14.75 27.44
C ASN A 181 -5.26 -14.59 28.48
N PHE A 182 -5.77 -13.37 28.68
CA PHE A 182 -6.87 -13.09 29.60
C PHE A 182 -8.16 -13.75 29.13
N THR A 183 -8.88 -14.36 30.07
CA THR A 183 -10.14 -15.07 29.83
C THR A 183 -11.29 -14.41 30.59
N GLY A 184 -12.50 -14.99 30.50
CA GLY A 184 -13.64 -14.53 31.27
C GLY A 184 -14.38 -13.39 30.57
N ILE A 185 -15.14 -12.60 31.34
CA ILE A 185 -15.99 -11.53 30.79
C ILE A 185 -15.38 -10.15 31.03
N LEU A 186 -15.79 -9.17 30.22
CA LEU A 186 -15.52 -7.76 30.50
C LEU A 186 -16.23 -7.32 31.80
N PRO A 187 -15.51 -6.82 32.82
CA PRO A 187 -16.13 -6.35 34.05
C PRO A 187 -16.90 -5.05 33.82
N SER A 188 -18.19 -5.02 34.12
CA SER A 188 -18.98 -3.78 34.05
C SER A 188 -18.45 -2.69 34.98
N SER A 189 -17.74 -3.08 36.06
CA SER A 189 -17.14 -2.15 37.02
C SER A 189 -16.06 -1.27 36.41
N PHE A 190 -15.44 -1.65 35.29
CA PHE A 190 -14.46 -0.80 34.60
C PHE A 190 -15.06 0.55 34.16
N GLY A 191 -16.40 0.64 34.04
CA GLY A 191 -17.10 1.90 33.81
C GLY A 191 -17.00 2.93 34.95
N SER A 192 -16.38 2.60 36.10
CA SER A 192 -16.05 3.56 37.17
C SER A 192 -14.73 4.31 36.93
N MET A 193 -13.86 3.83 36.03
CA MET A 193 -12.58 4.47 35.71
C MET A 193 -12.80 5.64 34.74
N VAL A 194 -13.53 6.66 35.21
CA VAL A 194 -14.03 7.77 34.40
C VAL A 194 -12.93 8.67 33.79
N ASN A 195 -11.68 8.50 34.23
CA ASN A 195 -10.53 9.19 33.68
C ASN A 195 -9.94 8.52 32.43
N LEU A 196 -10.34 7.29 32.10
CA LEU A 196 -9.82 6.57 30.95
C LEU A 196 -9.99 7.35 29.65
N THR A 197 -8.86 7.50 28.94
CA THR A 197 -8.74 8.02 27.59
C THR A 197 -8.42 6.90 26.61
N ASN A 198 -7.67 5.88 27.03
CA ASN A 198 -7.37 4.69 26.24
C ASN A 198 -7.69 3.40 27.01
N LEU A 199 -8.46 2.52 26.38
CA LEU A 199 -8.73 1.17 26.85
C LEU A 199 -8.46 0.17 25.72
N ASP A 200 -7.35 -0.56 25.82
CA ASP A 200 -6.97 -1.61 24.88
C ASP A 200 -6.93 -2.97 25.59
N LEU A 201 -7.86 -3.83 25.20
CA LEU A 201 -7.98 -5.22 25.68
C LEU A 201 -7.88 -6.21 24.52
N SER A 202 -7.37 -5.77 23.37
CA SER A 202 -7.34 -6.55 22.13
C SER A 202 -6.44 -7.79 22.23
N GLY A 203 -6.65 -8.78 21.37
CA GLY A 203 -5.77 -9.95 21.31
C GLY A 203 -5.76 -10.78 22.60
N ASN A 204 -6.94 -11.11 23.11
CA ASN A 204 -7.13 -11.92 24.32
C ASN A 204 -8.20 -13.02 24.08
N GLN A 205 -8.63 -13.72 25.13
CA GLN A 205 -9.67 -14.74 25.09
C GLN A 205 -10.94 -14.30 25.85
N LEU A 206 -11.23 -12.99 25.87
CA LEU A 206 -12.40 -12.44 26.55
C LEU A 206 -13.68 -12.86 25.83
N LYS A 207 -14.73 -13.18 26.58
CA LYS A 207 -16.00 -13.71 26.08
C LYS A 207 -17.21 -13.02 26.69
N GLY A 208 -18.39 -13.38 26.19
CA GLY A 208 -19.65 -12.77 26.59
C GLY A 208 -19.84 -11.39 25.96
N SER A 209 -20.91 -10.70 26.35
CA SER A 209 -21.27 -9.43 25.73
C SER A 209 -20.48 -8.26 26.28
N ILE A 210 -20.34 -7.20 25.45
CA ILE A 210 -19.85 -5.90 25.91
C ILE A 210 -20.91 -5.30 26.85
N PRO A 211 -20.64 -5.15 28.16
CA PRO A 211 -21.66 -4.67 29.09
C PRO A 211 -21.96 -3.19 28.83
N PRO A 212 -23.22 -2.77 28.66
CA PRO A 212 -23.56 -1.36 28.49
C PRO A 212 -22.98 -0.44 29.57
N ALA A 213 -22.94 -0.93 30.83
CA ALA A 213 -22.43 -0.19 31.98
C ALA A 213 -20.91 0.10 31.88
N LEU A 214 -20.13 -0.72 31.16
CA LEU A 214 -18.70 -0.48 30.92
C LEU A 214 -18.47 0.86 30.25
N ILE A 215 -19.27 1.17 29.22
CA ILE A 215 -19.08 2.33 28.34
C ILE A 215 -20.11 3.45 28.59
N THR A 216 -20.80 3.42 29.72
CA THR A 216 -21.85 4.44 30.01
C THR A 216 -21.25 5.78 30.45
N ASN A 217 -20.17 5.76 31.24
CA ASN A 217 -19.62 6.95 31.91
C ASN A 217 -18.20 7.35 31.47
N LEU A 218 -17.59 6.60 30.54
CA LEU A 218 -16.21 6.83 30.10
C LEU A 218 -16.10 8.00 29.11
N HIS A 219 -16.60 9.18 29.49
CA HIS A 219 -16.77 10.30 28.57
C HIS A 219 -15.46 10.92 28.05
N LYS A 220 -14.32 10.62 28.69
CA LYS A 220 -12.98 11.01 28.24
C LYS A 220 -12.37 10.06 27.22
N LEU A 221 -12.99 8.88 27.02
CA LEU A 221 -12.44 7.83 26.19
C LEU A 221 -12.32 8.30 24.73
N ASP A 222 -11.10 8.17 24.23
CA ASP A 222 -10.69 8.50 22.87
C ASP A 222 -10.49 7.21 22.06
N THR A 223 -9.86 6.20 22.66
CA THR A 223 -9.60 4.91 22.02
C THR A 223 -10.20 3.77 22.82
N LEU A 224 -10.97 2.92 22.12
CA LEU A 224 -11.53 1.69 22.64
C LEU A 224 -11.26 0.54 21.67
N ASP A 225 -10.30 -0.32 22.01
CA ASP A 225 -9.96 -1.52 21.25
C ASP A 225 -10.29 -2.78 22.04
N LEU A 226 -11.24 -3.56 21.52
CA LEU A 226 -11.65 -4.86 22.03
C LEU A 226 -11.48 -5.95 20.97
N SER A 227 -10.71 -5.69 19.91
CA SER A 227 -10.55 -6.56 18.76
C SER A 227 -9.89 -7.88 19.13
N ASN A 228 -10.00 -8.88 18.25
CA ASN A 228 -9.32 -10.18 18.39
C ASN A 228 -9.60 -10.85 19.74
N ASN A 229 -10.88 -11.03 20.05
CA ASN A 229 -11.37 -11.69 21.26
C ASN A 229 -12.50 -12.68 20.91
N ASN A 230 -13.25 -13.17 21.91
CA ASN A 230 -14.41 -14.04 21.74
C ASN A 230 -15.71 -13.37 22.23
N LEU A 231 -15.80 -12.04 22.13
CA LEU A 231 -16.96 -11.27 22.59
C LEU A 231 -18.18 -11.56 21.71
N ASP A 232 -19.36 -11.62 22.32
CA ASP A 232 -20.63 -11.92 21.64
C ASP A 232 -21.71 -10.89 21.95
N GLY A 233 -22.96 -11.18 21.56
CA GLY A 233 -24.08 -10.28 21.78
C GLY A 233 -24.03 -9.01 20.90
N PRO A 234 -24.91 -8.04 21.17
CA PRO A 234 -25.02 -6.84 20.34
C PRO A 234 -23.99 -5.77 20.69
N ILE A 235 -23.71 -4.89 19.73
CA ILE A 235 -23.00 -3.63 19.99
C ILE A 235 -23.89 -2.76 20.89
N PRO A 236 -23.43 -2.32 22.09
CA PRO A 236 -24.25 -1.52 22.98
C PRO A 236 -24.51 -0.12 22.40
N SER A 237 -25.76 0.33 22.49
CA SER A 237 -26.16 1.65 21.97
C SER A 237 -25.53 2.82 22.72
N GLN A 238 -25.05 2.59 23.95
CA GLN A 238 -24.34 3.56 24.78
C GLN A 238 -23.05 4.07 24.14
N LEU A 239 -22.47 3.33 23.19
CA LEU A 239 -21.29 3.75 22.44
C LEU A 239 -21.49 5.15 21.81
N ALA A 240 -22.69 5.45 21.32
CA ALA A 240 -23.03 6.75 20.73
C ALA A 240 -22.97 7.94 21.71
N ARG A 241 -22.81 7.70 23.03
CA ARG A 241 -22.70 8.75 24.06
C ARG A 241 -21.26 9.19 24.32
N LEU A 242 -20.27 8.46 23.81
CA LEU A 242 -18.85 8.69 24.07
C LEU A 242 -18.25 9.66 23.05
N ARG A 243 -18.57 10.95 23.21
CA ARG A 243 -18.32 12.00 22.20
C ARG A 243 -16.87 12.21 21.80
N ASN A 244 -15.94 11.84 22.69
CA ASN A 244 -14.52 12.02 22.48
C ASN A 244 -13.89 10.88 21.69
N LEU A 245 -14.60 9.77 21.43
CA LEU A 245 -14.03 8.63 20.71
C LEU A 245 -13.51 9.04 19.33
N ALA A 246 -12.24 8.76 19.10
CA ALA A 246 -11.55 8.82 17.82
C ALA A 246 -11.44 7.42 17.19
N ILE A 247 -11.20 6.39 18.00
CA ILE A 247 -10.94 5.03 17.53
C ILE A 247 -11.85 4.03 18.25
N VAL A 248 -12.57 3.23 17.45
CA VAL A 248 -13.30 2.05 17.92
C VAL A 248 -12.96 0.85 17.04
N ASP A 249 -12.36 -0.18 17.65
CA ASP A 249 -12.09 -1.45 16.99
C ASP A 249 -12.70 -2.62 17.79
N PHE A 250 -13.72 -3.24 17.22
CA PHE A 250 -14.32 -4.48 17.74
C PHE A 250 -14.14 -5.66 16.77
N SER A 251 -13.17 -5.59 15.87
CA SER A 251 -12.96 -6.59 14.83
C SER A 251 -12.57 -7.96 15.39
N GLN A 252 -12.77 -9.01 14.60
CA GLN A 252 -12.40 -10.40 14.93
C GLN A 252 -13.00 -10.84 16.27
N ASN A 253 -14.32 -10.78 16.37
CA ASN A 253 -15.11 -11.22 17.52
C ASN A 253 -16.31 -12.05 17.04
N GLN A 254 -17.27 -12.32 17.92
CA GLN A 254 -18.52 -13.04 17.63
C GLN A 254 -19.76 -12.16 17.83
N LEU A 255 -19.63 -10.83 17.67
CA LEU A 255 -20.73 -9.88 17.86
C LEU A 255 -21.87 -10.14 16.87
N ARG A 256 -23.12 -9.97 17.33
CA ARG A 256 -24.35 -10.30 16.62
C ARG A 256 -25.34 -9.13 16.61
N GLY A 257 -26.46 -9.31 15.95
CA GLY A 257 -27.48 -8.27 15.80
C GLY A 257 -27.09 -7.25 14.74
N SER A 258 -27.79 -6.12 14.70
CA SER A 258 -27.51 -5.04 13.74
C SER A 258 -26.66 -3.94 14.34
N ILE A 259 -26.01 -3.14 13.50
CA ILE A 259 -25.54 -1.82 13.91
C ILE A 259 -26.78 -1.04 14.40
N PRO A 260 -26.83 -0.58 15.67
CA PRO A 260 -28.03 0.02 16.25
C PRO A 260 -28.59 1.16 15.39
N SER A 261 -29.91 1.25 15.16
CA SER A 261 -30.49 2.29 14.29
C SER A 261 -30.84 3.60 15.00
N TYR A 262 -30.87 3.64 16.34
CA TYR A 262 -31.09 4.86 17.15
C TYR A 262 -29.87 5.82 17.17
N LEU A 263 -29.03 5.71 16.14
CA LEU A 263 -27.86 6.51 15.84
C LEU A 263 -28.22 7.89 15.25
N ASP A 264 -29.47 8.33 15.36
CA ASP A 264 -29.79 9.76 15.38
C ASP A 264 -29.02 10.49 16.52
N SER A 265 -28.59 9.73 17.55
CA SER A 265 -27.67 10.19 18.62
C SER A 265 -26.18 10.12 18.28
N MET A 266 -25.79 9.46 17.18
CA MET A 266 -24.40 9.34 16.70
C MET A 266 -23.88 10.63 16.06
N ALA A 267 -24.77 11.61 15.84
CA ALA A 267 -24.41 13.01 15.61
C ALA A 267 -23.47 13.58 16.71
N ASN A 268 -23.30 12.88 17.82
CA ASN A 268 -22.38 13.25 18.90
C ASN A 268 -20.98 12.61 18.80
N LEU A 269 -20.74 11.59 17.96
CA LEU A 269 -19.41 10.98 17.75
C LEU A 269 -18.65 11.75 16.66
N THR A 270 -18.56 13.07 16.84
CA THR A 270 -18.00 13.97 15.83
C THR A 270 -16.49 13.82 15.69
N ASN A 271 -15.81 13.16 16.61
CA ASN A 271 -14.36 12.99 16.59
C ASN A 271 -13.92 11.64 16.01
N LEU A 272 -14.86 10.74 15.70
CA LEU A 272 -14.54 9.38 15.31
C LEU A 272 -13.91 9.35 13.91
N THR A 273 -12.67 8.90 13.83
CA THR A 273 -11.88 8.78 12.57
C THR A 273 -11.72 7.33 12.13
N TYR A 274 -11.74 6.38 13.08
CA TYR A 274 -11.58 4.95 12.81
C TYR A 274 -12.71 4.11 13.42
N LEU A 275 -13.40 3.34 12.58
CA LEU A 275 -14.44 2.40 13.01
C LEU A 275 -14.27 1.05 12.30
N SER A 276 -13.96 0.01 13.07
CA SER A 276 -13.83 -1.36 12.56
C SER A 276 -14.71 -2.33 13.33
N PHE A 277 -15.62 -2.99 12.61
CA PHE A 277 -16.41 -4.14 13.09
C PHE A 277 -16.13 -5.41 12.28
N ARG A 278 -15.01 -5.44 11.55
CA ARG A 278 -14.62 -6.51 10.65
C ARG A 278 -14.65 -7.88 11.31
N GLY A 279 -15.08 -8.93 10.60
CA GLY A 279 -14.94 -10.30 11.09
C GLY A 279 -15.80 -10.57 12.32
N ASN A 280 -17.10 -10.32 12.20
CA ASN A 280 -18.10 -10.58 13.23
C ASN A 280 -19.31 -11.31 12.61
N LEU A 281 -20.38 -11.48 13.38
CA LEU A 281 -21.63 -12.10 12.95
C LEU A 281 -22.76 -11.06 12.87
N LEU A 282 -22.43 -9.79 12.57
CA LEU A 282 -23.42 -8.71 12.49
C LEU A 282 -24.33 -8.91 11.27
N THR A 283 -25.57 -8.47 11.40
CA THR A 283 -26.67 -8.71 10.45
C THR A 283 -27.48 -7.43 10.21
N GLY A 284 -28.50 -7.50 9.37
CA GLY A 284 -29.37 -6.37 9.08
C GLY A 284 -28.77 -5.41 8.06
N LYS A 285 -29.41 -4.24 7.89
CA LYS A 285 -29.01 -3.25 6.88
C LYS A 285 -27.97 -2.29 7.45
N LEU A 286 -27.12 -1.75 6.57
CA LEU A 286 -26.28 -0.60 6.89
C LEU A 286 -27.18 0.61 7.20
N PRO A 287 -27.10 1.19 8.40
CA PRO A 287 -27.96 2.31 8.76
C PRO A 287 -27.47 3.61 8.12
N VAL A 288 -28.39 4.43 7.61
CA VAL A 288 -28.07 5.73 6.99
C VAL A 288 -27.33 6.64 7.98
N SER A 289 -27.61 6.54 9.27
CA SER A 289 -26.97 7.32 10.33
C SER A 289 -25.45 7.17 10.44
N LEU A 290 -24.82 6.18 9.79
CA LEU A 290 -23.35 6.14 9.65
C LEU A 290 -22.81 7.43 9.00
N THR A 291 -23.61 8.11 8.19
CA THR A 291 -23.22 9.37 7.54
C THR A 291 -23.08 10.54 8.50
N ASN A 292 -23.55 10.40 9.75
CA ASN A 292 -23.37 11.41 10.79
C ASN A 292 -21.92 11.46 11.31
N LEU A 293 -21.11 10.42 11.04
CA LEU A 293 -19.70 10.32 11.41
C LEU A 293 -18.85 11.13 10.41
N THR A 294 -19.00 12.45 10.45
CA THR A 294 -18.44 13.35 9.42
C THR A 294 -16.92 13.41 9.38
N GLN A 295 -16.23 13.04 10.46
CA GLN A 295 -14.76 12.96 10.52
C GLN A 295 -14.22 11.56 10.21
N LEU A 296 -15.09 10.60 9.88
CA LEU A 296 -14.65 9.22 9.68
C LEU A 296 -13.75 9.12 8.45
N GLU A 297 -12.58 8.56 8.65
CA GLU A 297 -11.57 8.32 7.62
C GLU A 297 -11.56 6.84 7.22
N ASN A 298 -11.69 5.94 8.20
CA ASN A 298 -11.60 4.50 7.99
C ASN A 298 -12.85 3.80 8.50
N LEU A 299 -13.59 3.16 7.57
CA LEU A 299 -14.74 2.34 7.86
C LEU A 299 -14.52 0.92 7.34
N ASP A 300 -14.37 -0.04 8.25
CA ASP A 300 -14.25 -1.46 7.92
C ASP A 300 -15.38 -2.27 8.56
N LEU A 301 -16.33 -2.71 7.72
CA LEU A 301 -17.46 -3.56 8.09
C LEU A 301 -17.38 -4.92 7.41
N SER A 302 -16.20 -5.28 6.88
CA SER A 302 -16.02 -6.49 6.08
C SER A 302 -16.20 -7.78 6.89
N ARG A 303 -16.43 -8.91 6.21
CA ARG A 303 -16.56 -10.23 6.84
C ARG A 303 -17.65 -10.26 7.92
N ASN A 304 -18.86 -9.91 7.52
CA ASN A 304 -20.07 -9.91 8.35
C ASN A 304 -21.25 -10.49 7.53
N ASN A 305 -22.47 -10.42 8.05
CA ASN A 305 -23.68 -10.86 7.36
C ASN A 305 -24.63 -9.68 7.07
N PHE A 306 -24.10 -8.49 6.78
CA PHE A 306 -24.92 -7.32 6.43
C PHE A 306 -25.65 -7.55 5.11
N MET A 307 -26.90 -7.08 5.03
CA MET A 307 -27.79 -7.32 3.89
C MET A 307 -28.47 -6.05 3.39
N GLY A 308 -29.08 -6.13 2.21
CA GLY A 308 -29.74 -4.99 1.57
C GLY A 308 -28.74 -4.05 0.89
N PHE A 309 -29.25 -2.89 0.47
CA PHE A 309 -28.48 -1.94 -0.33
C PHE A 309 -27.49 -1.12 0.49
N ILE A 310 -26.39 -0.75 -0.14
CA ILE A 310 -25.49 0.29 0.35
C ILE A 310 -26.24 1.64 0.31
N PRO A 311 -26.43 2.35 1.45
CA PRO A 311 -27.12 3.62 1.45
C PRO A 311 -26.39 4.67 0.60
N PRO A 312 -27.03 5.32 -0.38
CA PRO A 312 -26.38 6.34 -1.20
C PRO A 312 -25.84 7.53 -0.40
N ALA A 313 -26.41 7.79 0.78
CA ALA A 313 -25.96 8.83 1.68
C ALA A 313 -24.50 8.62 2.15
N LEU A 314 -23.96 7.39 2.16
CA LEU A 314 -22.54 7.14 2.46
C LEU A 314 -21.59 7.92 1.54
N GLY A 315 -22.01 8.25 0.31
CA GLY A 315 -21.25 9.10 -0.60
C GLY A 315 -21.08 10.56 -0.15
N SER A 316 -21.69 10.99 0.96
CA SER A 316 -21.48 12.33 1.53
C SER A 316 -20.33 12.42 2.54
N MET A 317 -19.70 11.29 2.89
CA MET A 317 -18.65 11.23 3.92
C MET A 317 -17.29 11.61 3.32
N ALA A 318 -17.08 12.90 3.07
CA ALA A 318 -15.96 13.43 2.28
C ALA A 318 -14.55 13.13 2.83
N ASN A 319 -14.42 12.78 4.10
CA ASN A 319 -13.14 12.46 4.76
C ASN A 319 -12.74 10.97 4.64
N LEU A 320 -13.63 10.10 4.10
CA LEU A 320 -13.32 8.68 3.99
C LEU A 320 -12.11 8.44 3.07
N ASN A 321 -11.09 7.80 3.64
CA ASN A 321 -9.90 7.30 2.98
C ASN A 321 -10.03 5.80 2.68
N VAL A 322 -10.61 5.03 3.61
CA VAL A 322 -10.78 3.58 3.52
C VAL A 322 -12.24 3.21 3.72
N LEU A 323 -12.81 2.51 2.74
CA LEU A 323 -14.13 1.89 2.85
C LEU A 323 -14.04 0.41 2.45
N ASP A 324 -14.17 -0.48 3.43
CA ASP A 324 -14.25 -1.93 3.22
C ASP A 324 -15.60 -2.47 3.69
N LEU A 325 -16.41 -2.92 2.73
CA LEU A 325 -17.70 -3.59 2.94
C LEU A 325 -17.70 -5.02 2.40
N SER A 326 -16.52 -5.58 2.12
CA SER A 326 -16.38 -6.86 1.46
C SER A 326 -16.84 -8.04 2.32
N ASP A 327 -17.10 -9.19 1.70
CA ASP A 327 -17.50 -10.42 2.37
C ASP A 327 -18.73 -10.22 3.27
N ASN A 328 -19.83 -9.84 2.62
CA ASN A 328 -21.13 -9.59 3.24
C ASN A 328 -22.25 -10.10 2.30
N ASN A 329 -23.50 -9.84 2.65
CA ASN A 329 -24.67 -10.17 1.84
C ASN A 329 -25.35 -8.93 1.23
N LEU A 330 -24.58 -7.85 0.97
CA LEU A 330 -25.09 -6.61 0.41
C LEU A 330 -25.54 -6.82 -1.05
N ASP A 331 -26.60 -6.15 -1.46
CA ASP A 331 -27.18 -6.25 -2.79
C ASP A 331 -27.47 -4.87 -3.42
N GLY A 332 -28.17 -4.87 -4.56
CA GLY A 332 -28.47 -3.65 -5.34
C GLY A 332 -27.24 -2.99 -5.97
N PRO A 333 -27.37 -1.77 -6.48
CA PRO A 333 -26.30 -1.09 -7.21
C PRO A 333 -25.26 -0.43 -6.30
N ILE A 334 -24.04 -0.27 -6.82
CA ILE A 334 -23.06 0.66 -6.27
C ILE A 334 -23.66 2.08 -6.36
N PRO A 335 -23.74 2.87 -5.27
CA PRO A 335 -24.26 4.22 -5.34
C PRO A 335 -23.38 5.14 -6.21
N SER A 336 -23.99 5.88 -7.15
CA SER A 336 -23.25 6.89 -7.94
C SER A 336 -22.65 7.99 -7.08
N SER A 337 -23.26 8.29 -5.93
CA SER A 337 -22.75 9.24 -4.95
C SER A 337 -21.36 8.90 -4.41
N PHE A 338 -20.88 7.66 -4.56
CA PHE A 338 -19.50 7.31 -4.20
C PHE A 338 -18.49 8.12 -5.02
N GLY A 339 -18.84 8.58 -6.23
CA GLY A 339 -18.00 9.50 -7.00
C GLY A 339 -17.64 10.82 -6.30
N ASN A 340 -18.36 11.18 -5.23
CA ASN A 340 -18.09 12.38 -4.42
C ASN A 340 -17.03 12.16 -3.33
N LEU A 341 -16.60 10.93 -3.07
CA LEU A 341 -15.63 10.59 -2.02
C LEU A 341 -14.20 10.92 -2.47
N SER A 342 -13.89 12.21 -2.59
CA SER A 342 -12.66 12.71 -3.22
C SER A 342 -11.35 12.31 -2.52
N GLN A 343 -11.39 11.96 -1.23
CA GLN A 343 -10.22 11.51 -0.48
C GLN A 343 -9.99 10.00 -0.55
N LEU A 344 -10.95 9.22 -1.06
CA LEU A 344 -10.96 7.76 -0.98
C LEU A 344 -9.74 7.15 -1.70
N GLN A 345 -8.97 6.35 -0.96
CA GLN A 345 -7.77 5.66 -1.42
C GLN A 345 -8.00 4.15 -1.57
N PHE A 346 -8.88 3.59 -0.75
CA PHE A 346 -9.19 2.16 -0.71
C PHE A 346 -10.70 1.94 -0.73
N LEU A 347 -11.19 1.26 -1.76
CA LEU A 347 -12.58 0.82 -1.88
C LEU A 347 -12.64 -0.67 -2.14
N ASN A 348 -13.22 -1.41 -1.20
CA ASN A 348 -13.43 -2.85 -1.33
C ASN A 348 -14.90 -3.21 -1.10
N LEU A 349 -15.56 -3.69 -2.14
CA LEU A 349 -16.95 -4.17 -2.13
C LEU A 349 -17.05 -5.64 -2.54
N ALA A 350 -15.92 -6.35 -2.55
CA ALA A 350 -15.83 -7.72 -3.04
C ALA A 350 -16.68 -8.72 -2.25
N MET A 351 -16.94 -9.89 -2.84
CA MET A 351 -17.66 -10.99 -2.19
C MET A 351 -19.00 -10.56 -1.57
N ASN A 352 -19.85 -9.97 -2.41
CA ASN A 352 -21.21 -9.56 -2.04
C ASN A 352 -22.20 -10.04 -3.14
N SER A 353 -23.44 -9.53 -3.11
CA SER A 353 -24.44 -9.72 -4.16
C SER A 353 -24.77 -8.42 -4.91
N ILE A 354 -23.83 -7.46 -4.94
CA ILE A 354 -23.99 -6.16 -5.60
C ILE A 354 -24.20 -6.37 -7.11
N SER A 355 -25.14 -5.63 -7.68
CA SER A 355 -25.66 -5.81 -9.04
C SER A 355 -25.72 -4.49 -9.80
N GLY A 356 -26.18 -4.51 -11.05
CA GLY A 356 -26.19 -3.31 -11.89
C GLY A 356 -24.81 -2.96 -12.45
N PRO A 357 -24.69 -1.83 -13.18
CA PRO A 357 -23.44 -1.38 -13.76
C PRO A 357 -22.54 -0.71 -12.72
N ILE A 358 -21.23 -0.67 -13.01
CA ILE A 358 -20.31 0.24 -12.31
C ILE A 358 -20.69 1.68 -12.73
N PRO A 359 -21.09 2.56 -11.80
CA PRO A 359 -21.48 3.93 -12.14
C PRO A 359 -20.32 4.69 -12.80
N GLN A 360 -20.62 5.53 -13.79
CA GLN A 360 -19.62 6.37 -14.44
C GLN A 360 -18.91 7.29 -13.43
N ASP A 361 -19.59 7.69 -12.35
CA ASP A 361 -19.06 8.56 -11.31
C ASP A 361 -17.86 7.95 -10.56
N ILE A 362 -17.75 6.61 -10.53
CA ILE A 362 -16.56 5.94 -9.97
C ILE A 362 -15.30 6.27 -10.78
N ALA A 363 -15.43 6.61 -12.07
CA ALA A 363 -14.31 7.05 -12.90
C ALA A 363 -13.68 8.36 -12.38
N TYR A 364 -14.43 9.19 -11.64
CA TYR A 364 -13.83 10.36 -10.98
C TYR A 364 -12.86 9.91 -9.89
N LEU A 365 -13.24 8.96 -9.03
CA LEU A 365 -12.38 8.45 -7.95
C LEU A 365 -11.07 7.88 -8.48
N THR A 366 -11.15 7.06 -9.54
CA THR A 366 -9.98 6.39 -10.15
C THR A 366 -8.98 7.36 -10.77
N ASN A 367 -9.37 8.62 -10.97
CA ASN A 367 -8.55 9.65 -11.60
C ASN A 367 -7.95 10.64 -10.58
N PHE A 368 -8.35 10.57 -9.31
CA PHE A 368 -7.84 11.44 -8.25
C PHE A 368 -6.92 10.69 -7.28
N ASN A 369 -7.50 10.01 -6.28
CA ASN A 369 -6.74 9.48 -5.14
C ASN A 369 -6.87 7.96 -4.95
N LEU A 370 -7.79 7.31 -5.66
CA LEU A 370 -8.07 5.90 -5.44
C LEU A 370 -6.89 5.04 -5.90
N GLY A 371 -6.26 4.32 -4.95
CA GLY A 371 -5.11 3.45 -5.20
C GLY A 371 -5.49 1.97 -5.29
N HIS A 372 -6.56 1.57 -4.58
CA HIS A 372 -7.05 0.20 -4.51
C HIS A 372 -8.57 0.14 -4.76
N LEU A 373 -8.98 -0.63 -5.77
CA LEU A 373 -10.38 -0.90 -6.07
C LEU A 373 -10.61 -2.41 -6.25
N ASP A 374 -11.40 -2.98 -5.36
CA ASP A 374 -11.79 -4.39 -5.42
C ASP A 374 -13.32 -4.54 -5.43
N LEU A 375 -13.84 -5.09 -6.53
CA LEU A 375 -15.26 -5.36 -6.76
C LEU A 375 -15.51 -6.86 -7.07
N HIS A 376 -14.56 -7.75 -6.79
CA HIS A 376 -14.62 -9.13 -7.24
C HIS A 376 -15.77 -9.93 -6.63
N HIS A 377 -16.16 -11.04 -7.27
CA HIS A 377 -17.23 -11.94 -6.81
C HIS A 377 -18.51 -11.19 -6.43
N ASN A 378 -19.10 -10.50 -7.41
CA ASN A 378 -20.38 -9.82 -7.32
C ASN A 378 -21.28 -10.21 -8.51
N ARG A 379 -22.37 -9.47 -8.72
CA ARG A 379 -23.32 -9.63 -9.82
C ARG A 379 -23.32 -8.42 -10.76
N LEU A 380 -22.21 -7.69 -10.85
CA LEU A 380 -22.10 -6.50 -11.68
C LEU A 380 -22.26 -6.84 -13.16
N VAL A 381 -22.92 -5.97 -13.92
CA VAL A 381 -23.29 -6.18 -15.33
C VAL A 381 -22.98 -4.93 -16.17
N GLY A 382 -23.18 -5.01 -17.48
CA GLY A 382 -23.08 -3.86 -18.37
C GLY A 382 -21.65 -3.57 -18.81
N ALA A 383 -21.51 -2.55 -19.65
CA ALA A 383 -20.21 -2.12 -20.15
C ALA A 383 -19.53 -1.19 -19.14
N ILE A 384 -18.21 -1.32 -18.98
CA ILE A 384 -17.42 -0.38 -18.18
C ILE A 384 -17.26 0.92 -18.98
N HIS A 385 -17.60 2.05 -18.37
CA HIS A 385 -17.56 3.35 -19.04
C HIS A 385 -16.11 3.70 -19.48
N PRO A 386 -15.87 4.25 -20.69
CA PRO A 386 -14.52 4.51 -21.20
C PRO A 386 -13.64 5.36 -20.27
N GLU A 387 -14.22 6.36 -19.60
CA GLU A 387 -13.51 7.22 -18.64
C GLU A 387 -12.95 6.46 -17.42
N PHE A 388 -13.55 5.32 -17.06
CA PHE A 388 -13.07 4.48 -15.97
C PHE A 388 -11.67 3.95 -16.27
N TRP A 389 -11.34 3.68 -17.54
CA TRP A 389 -10.05 3.13 -17.95
C TRP A 389 -8.91 4.15 -17.97
N LYS A 390 -9.17 5.42 -17.57
CA LYS A 390 -8.10 6.41 -17.39
C LYS A 390 -7.17 6.04 -16.23
N LEU A 391 -7.72 5.52 -15.12
CA LEU A 391 -7.01 4.90 -14.00
C LEU A 391 -5.69 5.61 -13.61
N SER A 392 -5.75 6.94 -13.44
CA SER A 392 -4.55 7.76 -13.21
C SER A 392 -3.82 7.39 -11.90
N SER A 393 -4.55 6.98 -10.87
CA SER A 393 -4.01 6.71 -9.52
C SER A 393 -4.08 5.24 -9.11
N VAL A 394 -4.91 4.42 -9.77
CA VAL A 394 -5.21 3.05 -9.32
C VAL A 394 -4.01 2.13 -9.59
N SER A 395 -3.53 1.48 -8.54
CA SER A 395 -2.43 0.49 -8.59
C SER A 395 -2.95 -0.95 -8.52
N PHE A 396 -4.05 -1.18 -7.81
CA PHE A 396 -4.70 -2.48 -7.66
C PHE A 396 -6.15 -2.41 -8.14
N LEU A 397 -6.48 -3.24 -9.14
CA LEU A 397 -7.83 -3.35 -9.68
C LEU A 397 -8.23 -4.82 -9.81
N ASP A 398 -9.23 -5.25 -9.03
CA ASP A 398 -9.86 -6.56 -9.17
C ASP A 398 -11.36 -6.41 -9.46
N LEU A 399 -11.77 -6.83 -10.66
CA LEU A 399 -13.15 -6.85 -11.12
C LEU A 399 -13.63 -8.27 -11.40
N SER A 400 -12.88 -9.29 -10.96
CA SER A 400 -13.09 -10.67 -11.36
C SER A 400 -14.40 -11.27 -10.85
N SER A 401 -14.83 -12.38 -11.46
CA SER A 401 -16.05 -13.11 -11.07
C SER A 401 -17.29 -12.22 -11.04
N ASN A 402 -17.56 -11.54 -12.16
CA ASN A 402 -18.73 -10.69 -12.38
C ASN A 402 -19.38 -11.03 -13.74
N LYS A 403 -20.25 -10.16 -14.26
CA LYS A 403 -20.86 -10.26 -15.60
C LYS A 403 -20.60 -9.00 -16.43
N LEU A 404 -19.47 -8.33 -16.18
CA LEU A 404 -19.06 -7.11 -16.86
C LEU A 404 -18.74 -7.40 -18.33
N SER A 405 -18.96 -6.43 -19.19
CA SER A 405 -18.83 -6.56 -20.64
C SER A 405 -18.18 -5.32 -21.26
N GLY A 406 -18.05 -5.30 -22.59
CA GLY A 406 -17.41 -4.21 -23.32
C GLY A 406 -15.91 -4.38 -23.47
N ASN A 407 -15.28 -3.35 -24.02
CA ASN A 407 -13.86 -3.33 -24.35
C ASN A 407 -13.08 -2.53 -23.32
N MET A 408 -11.83 -2.90 -23.10
CA MET A 408 -10.87 -2.17 -22.28
C MET A 408 -10.13 -1.11 -23.12
N SER A 409 -9.93 0.07 -22.55
CA SER A 409 -9.27 1.20 -23.23
C SER A 409 -8.39 2.00 -22.26
N PHE A 410 -7.28 1.42 -21.82
CA PHE A 410 -6.33 2.08 -20.93
C PHE A 410 -5.70 3.33 -21.58
N SER A 411 -5.55 4.41 -20.80
CA SER A 411 -4.70 5.54 -21.19
C SER A 411 -3.23 5.28 -20.84
N ASP A 412 -2.32 5.92 -21.58
CA ASP A 412 -0.89 6.00 -21.27
C ASP A 412 -0.59 7.41 -20.73
N PRO A 413 -0.05 7.59 -19.51
CA PRO A 413 0.46 6.55 -18.61
C PRO A 413 -0.63 5.82 -17.82
N CYS A 414 -0.40 4.54 -17.55
CA CYS A 414 -1.23 3.69 -16.71
C CYS A 414 -0.47 3.28 -15.43
N SER A 415 -1.12 3.48 -14.27
CA SER A 415 -0.51 3.29 -12.93
C SER A 415 -0.70 1.89 -12.33
N LEU A 416 -1.37 0.99 -13.05
CA LEU A 416 -1.69 -0.36 -12.55
C LEU A 416 -0.44 -1.23 -12.35
N LEU A 417 -0.39 -1.90 -11.19
CA LEU A 417 0.53 -2.97 -10.85
C LEU A 417 -0.18 -4.33 -10.85
N TYR A 418 -1.44 -4.37 -10.40
CA TYR A 418 -2.27 -5.57 -10.36
C TYR A 418 -3.59 -5.34 -11.10
N LEU A 419 -3.88 -6.21 -12.07
CA LEU A 419 -5.14 -6.21 -12.81
C LEU A 419 -5.72 -7.62 -12.89
N ASN A 420 -6.93 -7.80 -12.35
CA ASN A 420 -7.70 -9.02 -12.49
C ASN A 420 -9.10 -8.73 -13.04
N LEU A 421 -9.35 -9.16 -14.27
CA LEU A 421 -10.63 -9.06 -14.97
C LEU A 421 -11.26 -10.44 -15.20
N SER A 422 -10.71 -11.50 -14.58
CA SER A 422 -11.07 -12.87 -14.90
C SER A 422 -12.54 -13.19 -14.64
N ARG A 423 -13.08 -14.19 -15.35
CA ARG A 423 -14.46 -14.69 -15.19
C ARG A 423 -15.50 -13.58 -15.35
N ASN A 424 -15.46 -12.90 -16.48
CA ASN A 424 -16.41 -11.86 -16.88
C ASN A 424 -16.96 -12.15 -18.28
N ARG A 425 -17.56 -11.14 -18.93
CA ARG A 425 -18.04 -11.18 -20.32
C ARG A 425 -17.35 -10.10 -21.17
N MET A 426 -16.12 -9.73 -20.83
CA MET A 426 -15.36 -8.70 -21.53
C MET A 426 -14.87 -9.19 -22.88
N GLY A 427 -14.70 -8.28 -23.84
CA GLY A 427 -14.27 -8.61 -25.19
C GLY A 427 -13.44 -7.50 -25.82
N GLY A 428 -13.35 -7.53 -27.16
CA GLY A 428 -12.50 -6.63 -27.91
C GLY A 428 -11.06 -7.10 -28.01
N VAL A 429 -10.23 -6.29 -28.67
CA VAL A 429 -8.82 -6.60 -28.92
C VAL A 429 -7.99 -6.29 -27.67
N ILE A 430 -7.17 -7.27 -27.26
CA ILE A 430 -6.41 -7.23 -26.00
C ILE A 430 -5.24 -6.23 -25.96
N THR A 431 -4.81 -5.73 -27.11
CA THR A 431 -3.60 -4.89 -27.26
C THR A 431 -3.66 -3.56 -26.50
N SER A 432 -4.84 -3.12 -26.03
CA SER A 432 -4.96 -1.91 -25.21
C SER A 432 -4.27 -2.01 -23.85
N VAL A 433 -4.03 -3.22 -23.32
CA VAL A 433 -3.31 -3.42 -22.04
C VAL A 433 -1.83 -3.04 -22.15
N CYS A 434 -1.26 -2.98 -23.36
CA CYS A 434 0.14 -2.61 -23.58
C CYS A 434 0.48 -1.16 -23.11
N GLY A 435 -0.53 -0.32 -22.84
CA GLY A 435 -0.35 0.98 -22.19
C GLY A 435 0.07 0.87 -20.71
N CYS A 436 -0.20 -0.25 -20.05
CA CYS A 436 0.12 -0.53 -18.65
C CYS A 436 1.43 -1.31 -18.49
N ARG A 437 2.56 -0.68 -18.80
CA ARG A 437 3.88 -1.36 -18.82
C ARG A 437 4.41 -1.78 -17.44
N ASN A 438 3.88 -1.20 -16.36
CA ASN A 438 4.31 -1.48 -14.99
C ASN A 438 3.54 -2.62 -14.33
N LEU A 439 2.66 -3.32 -15.04
CA LEU A 439 1.94 -4.47 -14.51
C LEU A 439 2.89 -5.56 -14.00
N GLU A 440 2.64 -6.00 -12.78
CA GLU A 440 3.28 -7.14 -12.11
C GLU A 440 2.37 -8.38 -12.17
N SER A 441 1.05 -8.20 -12.18
CA SER A 441 0.08 -9.29 -12.29
C SER A 441 -1.06 -8.94 -13.23
N LEU A 442 -1.34 -9.84 -14.18
CA LEU A 442 -2.43 -9.72 -15.13
C LEU A 442 -3.21 -11.04 -15.24
N ASP A 443 -4.46 -11.04 -14.80
CA ASP A 443 -5.40 -12.12 -15.06
C ASP A 443 -6.63 -11.60 -15.81
N ILE A 444 -6.83 -12.08 -17.02
CA ILE A 444 -7.99 -11.75 -17.87
C ILE A 444 -8.73 -13.02 -18.31
N SER A 445 -8.47 -14.14 -17.65
CA SER A 445 -8.95 -15.45 -18.05
C SER A 445 -10.47 -15.57 -17.98
N GLY A 446 -11.08 -16.46 -18.77
CA GLY A 446 -12.53 -16.68 -18.72
C GLY A 446 -13.33 -15.47 -19.19
N ASN A 447 -12.97 -14.92 -20.35
CA ASN A 447 -13.61 -13.80 -21.01
C ASN A 447 -13.79 -14.11 -22.52
N TYR A 448 -14.19 -13.11 -23.31
CA TYR A 448 -14.37 -13.19 -24.76
C TYR A 448 -13.37 -12.31 -25.53
N PHE A 449 -12.16 -12.10 -25.00
CA PHE A 449 -11.13 -11.31 -25.69
C PHE A 449 -10.65 -11.99 -26.97
N VAL A 450 -10.32 -11.18 -27.97
CA VAL A 450 -9.84 -11.60 -29.30
C VAL A 450 -8.52 -10.92 -29.66
N GLY A 451 -7.84 -11.39 -30.71
CA GLY A 451 -6.58 -10.84 -31.19
C GLY A 451 -5.38 -11.75 -30.93
N GLU A 452 -4.16 -11.24 -31.12
CA GLU A 452 -2.92 -11.96 -30.76
C GLU A 452 -2.79 -12.02 -29.23
N ALA A 453 -2.48 -13.20 -28.69
CA ALA A 453 -2.24 -13.36 -27.26
C ALA A 453 -1.11 -12.44 -26.78
N LEU A 454 -1.24 -11.91 -25.57
CA LEU A 454 -0.21 -11.06 -24.98
C LEU A 454 1.06 -11.87 -24.75
N ASN A 455 2.20 -11.27 -25.06
CA ASN A 455 3.48 -11.85 -24.76
C ASN A 455 4.01 -11.24 -23.46
N HIS A 456 4.56 -12.09 -22.60
CA HIS A 456 5.24 -11.66 -21.38
C HIS A 456 6.39 -10.67 -21.67
N CYS A 457 6.93 -10.68 -22.90
CA CYS A 457 7.97 -9.76 -23.34
C CYS A 457 7.52 -8.30 -23.52
N ASP A 458 6.22 -8.07 -23.59
CA ASP A 458 5.63 -6.72 -23.74
C ASP A 458 5.57 -6.00 -22.37
N PHE A 459 5.73 -6.74 -21.27
CA PHE A 459 5.64 -6.24 -19.89
C PHE A 459 6.91 -6.58 -19.10
N PRO A 460 7.81 -5.61 -18.86
CA PRO A 460 9.12 -5.86 -18.24
C PRO A 460 9.07 -6.34 -16.78
N TYR A 461 8.00 -6.01 -16.05
CA TYR A 461 7.83 -6.29 -14.61
C TYR A 461 6.83 -7.40 -14.32
N LEU A 462 6.17 -7.95 -15.34
CA LEU A 462 5.13 -8.95 -15.14
C LEU A 462 5.71 -10.19 -14.45
N LEU A 463 4.99 -10.72 -13.47
CA LEU A 463 5.32 -11.93 -12.73
C LEU A 463 4.28 -13.01 -13.00
N LEU A 464 3.03 -12.61 -13.20
CA LEU A 464 1.90 -13.49 -13.45
C LEU A 464 1.10 -13.02 -14.66
N LEU A 465 0.88 -13.92 -15.61
CA LEU A 465 0.02 -13.73 -16.77
C LEU A 465 -0.93 -14.91 -16.92
N ASN A 466 -2.22 -14.67 -16.77
CA ASN A 466 -3.26 -15.65 -17.07
C ASN A 466 -4.25 -15.07 -18.10
N GLN A 467 -4.20 -15.64 -19.30
CA GLN A 467 -5.07 -15.26 -20.43
C GLN A 467 -5.87 -16.45 -20.98
N SER A 468 -5.95 -17.53 -20.19
CA SER A 468 -6.67 -18.76 -20.55
C SER A 468 -8.17 -18.51 -20.75
N GLN A 469 -8.86 -19.44 -21.41
CA GLN A 469 -10.32 -19.36 -21.60
C GLN A 469 -10.78 -18.03 -22.25
N ASN A 470 -10.10 -17.63 -23.33
CA ASN A 470 -10.45 -16.52 -24.21
C ASN A 470 -10.43 -16.99 -25.68
N HIS A 471 -10.74 -16.10 -26.64
CA HIS A 471 -10.69 -16.36 -28.08
C HIS A 471 -9.43 -15.78 -28.74
N LEU A 472 -8.28 -15.93 -28.06
CA LEU A 472 -6.99 -15.40 -28.51
C LEU A 472 -6.32 -16.33 -29.54
N THR A 473 -5.53 -15.73 -30.41
CA THR A 473 -4.75 -16.38 -31.48
C THR A 473 -3.25 -16.21 -31.24
N GLY A 474 -2.39 -16.99 -31.91
CA GLY A 474 -0.93 -16.91 -31.77
C GLY A 474 -0.34 -17.91 -30.78
N GLU A 475 0.98 -18.11 -30.84
CA GLU A 475 1.69 -19.02 -29.94
C GLU A 475 1.82 -18.40 -28.53
N MET A 476 1.17 -19.02 -27.55
CA MET A 476 1.39 -18.70 -26.14
C MET A 476 2.79 -19.16 -25.72
N ILE A 477 3.69 -18.22 -25.40
CA ILE A 477 4.96 -18.55 -24.77
C ILE A 477 4.69 -18.71 -23.27
N TRP A 478 4.53 -19.97 -22.83
CA TRP A 478 4.44 -20.31 -21.42
C TRP A 478 5.79 -20.05 -20.77
N SER A 479 5.94 -18.99 -19.98
CA SER A 479 7.03 -18.98 -19.01
C SER A 479 6.55 -19.69 -17.75
N SER A 480 7.06 -20.91 -17.57
CA SER A 480 7.21 -21.54 -16.25
C SER A 480 7.66 -20.52 -15.20
N ASN A 481 7.28 -20.71 -13.93
CA ASN A 481 7.53 -19.94 -12.69
C ASN A 481 8.98 -19.46 -12.41
N ASN A 482 9.73 -19.05 -13.42
CA ASN A 482 11.16 -18.78 -13.36
C ASN A 482 11.49 -17.61 -14.29
N LEU A 483 11.58 -16.41 -13.70
CA LEU A 483 11.76 -15.10 -14.34
C LEU A 483 12.98 -15.03 -15.30
N ARG A 484 14.03 -15.83 -15.04
CA ARG A 484 15.22 -15.92 -15.90
C ARG A 484 14.94 -16.64 -17.23
N SER A 485 14.05 -17.63 -17.25
CA SER A 485 13.68 -18.35 -18.48
C SER A 485 12.80 -17.47 -19.38
N ALA A 486 11.89 -16.69 -18.79
CA ALA A 486 11.03 -15.74 -19.50
C ALA A 486 11.85 -14.67 -20.24
N LYS A 487 12.83 -14.06 -19.57
CA LYS A 487 13.73 -13.06 -20.19
C LYS A 487 14.58 -13.65 -21.33
N SER A 488 15.05 -14.90 -21.19
CA SER A 488 15.78 -15.61 -22.25
C SER A 488 14.88 -15.93 -23.46
N ALA A 489 13.68 -16.46 -23.22
CA ALA A 489 12.69 -16.74 -24.25
C ALA A 489 12.23 -15.46 -24.97
N CYS A 490 12.17 -14.34 -24.27
CA CYS A 490 11.88 -13.02 -24.86
C CYS A 490 12.97 -12.49 -25.76
N ASN A 491 14.24 -12.70 -25.40
CA ASN A 491 15.36 -12.35 -26.28
C ASN A 491 15.39 -13.23 -27.53
N GLU A 492 15.05 -14.52 -27.39
CA GLU A 492 14.94 -15.44 -28.53
C GLU A 492 13.71 -15.14 -29.40
N HIS A 493 12.56 -14.79 -28.83
CA HIS A 493 11.36 -14.38 -29.55
C HIS A 493 11.54 -13.03 -30.26
N LYS A 494 12.19 -12.03 -29.63
CA LYS A 494 12.59 -10.78 -30.31
C LYS A 494 13.53 -11.05 -31.48
N ARG A 495 14.49 -11.99 -31.33
CA ARG A 495 15.33 -12.46 -32.44
C ARG A 495 14.53 -13.19 -33.51
N ARG A 496 13.51 -14.00 -33.16
CA ARG A 496 12.62 -14.69 -34.12
C ARG A 496 11.65 -13.75 -34.83
N LYS A 497 11.06 -12.73 -34.16
CA LYS A 497 10.27 -11.66 -34.81
C LYS A 497 11.14 -10.79 -35.72
N GLN A 498 12.43 -10.62 -35.41
CA GLN A 498 13.40 -10.02 -36.35
C GLN A 498 13.77 -10.96 -37.53
N HIS A 499 13.48 -12.27 -37.43
CA HIS A 499 13.90 -13.30 -38.39
C HIS A 499 12.79 -14.12 -39.08
N LEU A 500 11.49 -13.76 -38.98
CA LEU A 500 10.42 -14.29 -39.86
C LEU A 500 9.86 -13.17 -40.75
N PRO A 501 9.59 -13.46 -42.04
CA PRO A 501 10.51 -13.01 -43.08
C PRO A 501 10.04 -11.71 -43.72
N ARG A 502 11.04 -11.01 -44.26
CA ARG A 502 10.99 -9.99 -45.31
C ARG A 502 10.30 -10.50 -46.60
N LEU A 503 9.16 -11.18 -46.54
CA LEU A 503 8.49 -11.80 -47.69
C LEU A 503 7.19 -11.08 -48.07
N THR A 504 6.48 -10.48 -47.12
CA THR A 504 5.26 -9.67 -47.40
C THR A 504 5.58 -8.33 -48.06
N VAL A 505 6.76 -7.75 -47.79
CA VAL A 505 7.24 -6.52 -48.46
C VAL A 505 7.81 -6.81 -49.86
N PHE A 506 8.28 -8.03 -50.10
CA PHE A 506 8.85 -8.43 -51.40
C PHE A 506 7.85 -9.11 -52.32
N LEU A 507 6.67 -9.53 -51.86
CA LEU A 507 5.66 -10.16 -52.71
C LEU A 507 5.20 -9.25 -53.87
N PRO A 508 4.97 -7.93 -53.69
CA PRO A 508 4.66 -7.03 -54.81
C PRO A 508 5.85 -6.84 -55.76
N ILE A 509 7.08 -6.87 -55.23
CA ILE A 509 8.33 -6.67 -55.99
C ILE A 509 8.67 -7.91 -56.82
N ILE A 510 8.49 -9.11 -56.25
CA ILE A 510 8.67 -10.39 -56.95
C ILE A 510 7.58 -10.59 -57.99
N VAL A 511 6.32 -10.24 -57.71
CA VAL A 511 5.24 -10.27 -58.70
C VAL A 511 5.50 -9.26 -59.83
N GLY A 512 5.99 -8.06 -59.52
CA GLY A 512 6.41 -7.05 -60.51
C GLY A 512 7.60 -7.49 -61.38
N LEU A 513 8.62 -8.11 -60.77
CA LEU A 513 9.78 -8.66 -61.49
C LEU A 513 9.40 -9.89 -62.34
N CYS A 514 8.51 -10.75 -61.86
CA CYS A 514 7.96 -11.86 -62.64
C CYS A 514 7.14 -11.37 -63.84
N PHE A 515 6.36 -10.28 -63.72
CA PHE A 515 5.66 -9.67 -64.85
C PHE A 515 6.63 -9.09 -65.92
N LEU A 516 7.74 -8.49 -65.49
CA LEU A 516 8.79 -8.00 -66.39
C LEU A 516 9.54 -9.13 -67.10
N VAL A 517 9.81 -10.24 -66.40
CA VAL A 517 10.44 -11.43 -66.99
C VAL A 517 9.49 -12.16 -67.95
N VAL A 518 8.19 -12.26 -67.62
CA VAL A 518 7.18 -12.84 -68.53
C VAL A 518 6.96 -11.95 -69.75
N ALA A 519 6.96 -10.62 -69.60
CA ALA A 519 6.90 -9.68 -70.72
C ALA A 519 8.16 -9.77 -71.61
N TYR A 520 9.35 -9.93 -71.03
CA TYR A 520 10.60 -10.17 -71.76
C TYR A 520 10.60 -11.53 -72.47
N CYS A 521 10.08 -12.59 -71.85
CA CYS A 521 9.92 -13.92 -72.44
C CYS A 521 8.88 -13.94 -73.59
N PHE A 522 7.79 -13.17 -73.50
CA PHE A 522 6.83 -13.00 -74.59
C PHE A 522 7.36 -12.15 -75.73
N TYR A 523 8.16 -11.11 -75.43
CA TYR A 523 8.78 -10.25 -76.44
C TYR A 523 9.93 -10.96 -77.18
N SER A 524 10.69 -11.83 -76.50
CA SER A 524 11.78 -12.61 -77.10
C SER A 524 11.31 -13.78 -77.98
N ARG A 525 10.06 -14.24 -77.87
CA ARG A 525 9.52 -15.32 -78.73
C ARG A 525 8.94 -14.86 -80.07
N LYS A 526 8.81 -13.55 -80.34
CA LYS A 526 8.32 -13.00 -81.62
C LYS A 526 9.40 -12.19 -82.37
N LYS A 527 10.56 -12.79 -82.66
CA LYS A 527 11.39 -12.49 -83.86
C LYS A 527 12.65 -13.37 -83.95
N ALA A 528 12.45 -14.60 -84.37
CA ALA A 528 13.34 -15.28 -85.32
C ALA A 528 12.36 -15.80 -86.38
N THR A 529 12.27 -15.35 -87.62
CA THR A 529 13.24 -15.04 -88.70
C THR A 529 12.44 -14.20 -89.73
N THR A 530 12.92 -13.16 -90.42
CA THR A 530 13.97 -13.14 -91.46
C THR A 530 14.39 -11.71 -91.83
N LYS A 531 15.70 -11.54 -92.07
CA LYS A 531 16.42 -10.65 -93.01
C LYS A 531 16.53 -9.11 -92.80
N LYS A 532 17.81 -8.77 -92.49
CA LYS A 532 18.74 -7.77 -93.07
C LYS A 532 18.70 -6.28 -92.61
N LEU A 533 19.77 -5.96 -91.84
CA LEU A 533 20.68 -4.77 -91.80
C LEU A 533 20.08 -3.37 -91.98
N GLN A 534 20.43 -2.30 -91.24
CA GLN A 534 21.24 -1.97 -90.05
C GLN A 534 20.95 -0.44 -89.78
N PRO A 535 21.53 0.25 -88.78
CA PRO A 535 20.92 0.47 -87.46
C PRO A 535 20.72 1.97 -87.11
N GLU A 536 19.70 2.28 -86.30
CA GLU A 536 19.60 3.43 -85.37
C GLU A 536 18.20 3.30 -84.75
N ILE A 537 18.03 2.89 -83.49
CA ILE A 537 18.22 3.68 -82.28
C ILE A 537 18.29 2.68 -81.10
N THR A 538 19.39 2.71 -80.36
CA THR A 538 19.55 2.12 -79.03
C THR A 538 18.46 2.70 -78.10
N LYS A 539 17.64 1.86 -77.46
CA LYS A 539 16.67 2.33 -76.44
C LYS A 539 17.45 2.87 -75.23
N HIS A 540 17.28 4.16 -74.95
CA HIS A 540 18.06 4.89 -73.94
C HIS A 540 17.62 4.44 -72.52
N GLY A 541 18.51 4.54 -71.53
CA GLY A 541 18.22 4.16 -70.13
C GLY A 541 17.34 5.15 -69.36
N ASP A 542 16.72 6.10 -70.05
CA ASP A 542 15.95 7.21 -69.50
C ASP A 542 14.75 6.77 -68.66
N VAL A 543 14.03 5.72 -69.08
CA VAL A 543 12.91 5.15 -68.29
C VAL A 543 13.39 4.61 -66.94
N PHE A 544 14.57 3.98 -66.88
CA PHE A 544 15.12 3.50 -65.62
C PHE A 544 15.49 4.66 -64.69
N GLY A 545 16.14 5.69 -65.22
CA GLY A 545 16.57 6.85 -64.43
C GLY A 545 15.41 7.57 -63.74
N VAL A 546 14.30 7.77 -64.46
CA VAL A 546 13.11 8.42 -63.89
C VAL A 546 12.49 7.57 -62.78
N VAL A 547 12.24 6.28 -63.03
CA VAL A 547 11.59 5.39 -62.07
C VAL A 547 12.45 5.18 -60.82
N ALA A 548 13.77 5.06 -60.98
CA ALA A 548 14.69 4.88 -59.85
C ALA A 548 14.71 6.13 -58.94
N LEU A 549 14.80 7.33 -59.52
CA LEU A 549 14.80 8.57 -58.73
C LEU A 549 13.44 8.86 -58.07
N GLU A 550 12.33 8.54 -58.73
CA GLU A 550 10.99 8.62 -58.11
C GLU A 550 10.86 7.67 -56.92
N THR A 551 11.42 6.47 -57.04
CA THR A 551 11.36 5.47 -55.96
C THR A 551 12.21 5.89 -54.77
N ILE A 552 13.38 6.50 -54.99
CA ILE A 552 14.30 6.92 -53.93
C ILE A 552 13.87 8.24 -53.28
N GLY A 553 13.44 9.21 -54.09
CA GLY A 553 13.07 10.56 -53.62
C GLY A 553 11.58 10.79 -53.36
N GLY A 554 10.73 9.84 -53.74
CA GLY A 554 9.27 9.92 -53.55
C GLY A 554 8.57 10.99 -54.40
N LYS A 555 9.28 11.60 -55.37
CA LYS A 555 8.80 12.70 -56.23
C LYS A 555 9.40 12.61 -57.64
N HIS A 556 8.69 13.18 -58.62
CA HIS A 556 9.13 13.20 -60.03
C HIS A 556 10.43 14.02 -60.21
N PRO A 557 11.47 13.49 -60.89
CA PRO A 557 12.80 14.12 -60.98
C PRO A 557 12.85 15.41 -61.81
N GLY A 558 11.75 15.79 -62.44
CA GLY A 558 11.59 17.09 -63.12
C GLY A 558 11.88 18.29 -62.21
N GLU A 559 11.62 18.18 -60.90
CA GLU A 559 11.96 19.21 -59.90
C GLU A 559 13.43 19.16 -59.43
N LEU A 560 14.12 18.04 -59.65
CA LEU A 560 15.53 17.81 -59.27
C LEU A 560 16.51 18.39 -60.31
N LEU A 561 16.10 18.44 -61.58
CA LEU A 561 16.91 18.97 -62.68
C LEU A 561 17.16 20.50 -62.59
N SER A 562 16.27 21.24 -61.92
CA SER A 562 16.47 22.69 -61.67
C SER A 562 17.59 22.97 -60.66
N TYR A 563 17.80 22.06 -59.70
CA TYR A 563 18.87 22.13 -58.69
C TYR A 563 20.24 21.70 -59.25
N LEU A 564 20.27 20.75 -60.19
CA LEU A 564 21.51 20.19 -60.74
C LEU A 564 22.16 21.06 -61.84
N ASN A 565 21.41 21.99 -62.44
CA ASN A 565 21.94 22.94 -63.43
C ASN A 565 22.63 24.16 -62.80
N SER A 566 22.54 24.34 -61.48
CA SER A 566 23.34 25.32 -60.74
C SER A 566 24.50 24.61 -60.04
N SER A 567 25.72 24.93 -60.46
CA SER A 567 27.02 24.42 -59.98
C SER A 567 27.48 23.08 -60.54
N ALA A 568 28.32 23.18 -61.57
CA ALA A 568 29.39 22.21 -61.77
C ALA A 568 30.30 22.25 -60.52
N SER A 569 30.65 21.07 -60.00
CA SER A 569 31.59 20.81 -58.89
C SER A 569 31.10 21.04 -57.45
N GLN A 570 30.35 20.07 -56.90
CA GLN A 570 30.54 19.48 -55.55
C GLN A 570 29.51 18.36 -55.33
N GLY A 571 29.91 17.25 -54.71
CA GLY A 571 29.17 15.99 -54.69
C GLY A 571 27.74 16.08 -54.15
N THR A 572 26.80 15.41 -54.82
CA THR A 572 25.40 15.29 -54.39
C THR A 572 25.31 14.46 -53.10
N MET A 573 24.99 15.12 -51.99
CA MET A 573 24.75 14.47 -50.70
C MET A 573 23.40 13.72 -50.70
N LEU A 574 23.38 12.44 -50.29
CA LEU A 574 22.20 11.55 -50.37
C LEU A 574 20.96 12.13 -49.67
N GLU A 575 21.17 12.89 -48.59
CA GLU A 575 20.13 13.56 -47.81
C GLU A 575 19.24 14.49 -48.66
N ASN A 576 19.77 15.03 -49.76
CA ASN A 576 19.03 15.92 -50.65
C ASN A 576 18.15 15.16 -51.66
N ILE A 577 18.42 13.87 -51.89
CA ILE A 577 17.72 13.04 -52.87
C ILE A 577 16.73 12.10 -52.18
N LEU A 578 17.01 11.65 -50.96
CA LEU A 578 16.19 10.70 -50.23
C LEU A 578 14.85 11.32 -49.82
N ASP A 579 13.76 10.55 -49.95
CA ASP A 579 12.45 10.94 -49.44
C ASP A 579 12.54 11.27 -47.93
N LYS A 580 12.14 12.49 -47.55
CA LYS A 580 12.19 13.00 -46.16
C LYS A 580 11.36 12.18 -45.17
N ARG A 581 10.46 11.31 -45.65
CA ARG A 581 9.69 10.36 -44.83
C ARG A 581 10.50 9.13 -44.42
N LEU A 582 11.65 8.90 -45.05
CA LEU A 582 12.54 7.78 -44.74
C LEU A 582 13.65 8.24 -43.78
N SER A 583 14.02 7.35 -42.87
CA SER A 583 15.17 7.56 -41.98
C SER A 583 16.47 7.47 -42.77
N TYR A 584 17.46 8.32 -42.48
CA TYR A 584 18.77 8.22 -43.10
C TYR A 584 19.41 6.86 -42.79
N PRO A 585 19.99 6.14 -43.78
CA PRO A 585 20.56 4.82 -43.55
C PRO A 585 21.73 4.89 -42.56
N THR A 586 21.67 4.06 -41.51
CA THR A 586 22.74 3.96 -40.49
C THR A 586 23.87 3.02 -40.89
N ASP A 587 23.65 2.18 -41.92
CA ASP A 587 24.64 1.27 -42.49
C ASP A 587 25.32 1.89 -43.71
N ARG A 588 26.65 2.05 -43.63
CA ARG A 588 27.48 2.65 -44.69
C ARG A 588 27.49 1.85 -46.01
N LEU A 589 27.26 0.53 -45.97
CA LEU A 589 27.15 -0.28 -47.19
C LEU A 589 25.85 0.01 -47.93
N ILE A 590 24.73 0.15 -47.19
CA ILE A 590 23.43 0.49 -47.77
C ILE A 590 23.47 1.90 -48.36
N GLU A 591 24.05 2.85 -47.62
CA GLU A 591 24.27 4.22 -48.10
C GLU A 591 25.05 4.25 -49.42
N LYS A 592 26.13 3.46 -49.52
CA LYS A 592 26.96 3.38 -50.72
C LYS A 592 26.22 2.81 -51.92
N GLU A 593 25.39 1.78 -51.73
CA GLU A 593 24.60 1.19 -52.82
C GLU A 593 23.47 2.12 -53.29
N ILE A 594 22.80 2.83 -52.39
CA ILE A 594 21.79 3.82 -52.77
C ILE A 594 22.43 4.96 -53.57
N LEU A 595 23.57 5.49 -53.10
CA LEU A 595 24.32 6.51 -53.83
C LEU A 595 24.76 6.05 -55.22
N ARG A 596 25.11 4.77 -55.36
CA ARG A 596 25.49 4.20 -56.65
C ARG A 596 24.31 4.11 -57.61
N VAL A 597 23.15 3.65 -57.15
CA VAL A 597 21.91 3.64 -57.94
C VAL A 597 21.53 5.06 -58.35
N CYS A 598 21.64 6.04 -57.45
CA CYS A 598 21.40 7.45 -57.75
C CYS A 598 22.33 7.98 -58.86
N HIS A 599 23.63 7.69 -58.81
CA HIS A 599 24.57 8.12 -59.86
C HIS A 599 24.22 7.54 -61.23
N VAL A 600 23.90 6.25 -61.30
CA VAL A 600 23.51 5.59 -62.57
C VAL A 600 22.18 6.16 -63.07
N ALA A 601 21.21 6.40 -62.18
CA ALA A 601 19.92 6.97 -62.52
C ALA A 601 20.02 8.42 -63.02
N LEU A 602 20.90 9.25 -62.42
CA LEU A 602 21.17 10.62 -62.87
C LEU A 602 21.83 10.65 -64.26
N ALA A 603 22.78 9.76 -64.53
CA ALA A 603 23.40 9.64 -65.85
C ALA A 603 22.38 9.26 -66.95
N CYS A 604 21.33 8.51 -66.59
CA CYS A 604 20.26 8.12 -67.51
C CYS A 604 19.34 9.27 -67.94
N ILE A 605 19.30 10.38 -67.19
CA ILE A 605 18.39 11.51 -67.46
C ILE A 605 19.11 12.78 -67.94
N LEU A 606 20.37 12.68 -68.35
CA LEU A 606 21.14 13.79 -68.91
C LEU A 606 20.42 14.41 -70.12
N THR A 607 20.50 15.73 -70.27
CA THR A 607 19.81 16.45 -71.35
C THR A 607 20.33 16.08 -72.74
N ASP A 608 21.62 15.77 -72.88
CA ASP A 608 22.20 15.22 -74.11
C ASP A 608 21.90 13.71 -74.24
N PRO A 609 21.08 13.27 -75.22
CA PRO A 609 20.76 11.87 -75.42
C PRO A 609 21.99 11.00 -75.73
N LYS A 610 23.02 11.56 -76.37
CA LYS A 610 24.23 10.81 -76.75
C LYS A 610 25.14 10.50 -75.56
N ALA A 611 24.98 11.22 -74.45
CA ALA A 611 25.71 11.01 -73.21
C ALA A 611 25.03 10.01 -72.26
N ARG A 612 23.82 9.54 -72.58
CA ARG A 612 23.07 8.62 -71.71
C ARG A 612 23.59 7.18 -71.88
N PRO A 613 23.75 6.41 -70.78
CA PRO A 613 24.07 5.00 -70.87
C PRO A 613 22.91 4.22 -71.51
N THR A 614 23.25 3.13 -72.21
CA THR A 614 22.24 2.18 -72.67
C THR A 614 21.75 1.32 -71.51
N MET A 615 20.58 0.69 -71.64
CA MET A 615 20.10 -0.25 -70.61
C MET A 615 21.04 -1.44 -70.36
N ARG A 616 21.92 -1.76 -71.34
CA ARG A 616 22.97 -2.77 -71.14
C ARG A 616 24.06 -2.26 -70.20
N ASP A 617 24.47 -1.01 -70.35
CA ASP A 617 25.47 -0.37 -69.50
C ASP A 617 24.93 -0.20 -68.07
N VAL A 618 23.67 0.22 -67.93
CA VAL A 618 22.97 0.30 -66.63
C VAL A 618 22.94 -1.07 -65.93
N SER A 619 22.58 -2.13 -66.66
CA SER A 619 22.54 -3.48 -66.09
C SER A 619 23.92 -3.99 -65.68
N GLN A 620 24.98 -3.66 -66.42
CA GLN A 620 26.34 -4.05 -66.05
C GLN A 620 26.81 -3.29 -64.81
N GLU A 621 26.52 -1.99 -64.73
CA GLU A 621 26.97 -1.13 -63.64
C GLU A 621 26.25 -1.42 -62.32
N LEU A 622 25.01 -1.91 -62.34
CA LEU A 622 24.29 -2.36 -61.15
C LEU A 622 24.59 -3.80 -60.73
N SER A 623 25.33 -4.55 -61.56
CA SER A 623 25.65 -5.96 -61.31
C SER A 623 27.05 -6.22 -60.74
N ARG A 624 27.93 -5.21 -60.74
CA ARG A 624 29.22 -5.24 -60.02
C ARG A 624 29.01 -4.98 -58.53
#